data_AF-A0A0F9N8A7-F1
#
_entry.id   AF-A0A0F9N8A7-F1
#
_cell.length_a   1.000
_cell.length_b   1.000
_cell.length_c   1.000
_cell.angle_alpha   90.00
_cell.angle_beta   90.00
_cell.angle_gamma   90.00
#
_symmetry.space_group_name_H-M   'P 1'
#
loop_
_entity.id
_entity.type
_entity.pdbx_description
1 polymer ?
#
loop_
_entity_poly.entity_id
_entity_poly.type
_entity_poly.pdbx_seq_one_letter_code
_entity_poly.pdbx_strand_id
1 'polypeptide(L)'
;MGKKLNVKDLLESAILDNMDTQKEVKGLRDERDPNIEENKLKDNDSENIGLQRSTVDSFPTSNLNESERMEVADFEMFLEQDRYTDKKEQFIFRLSKTCFEDYEKLASAYNYKLNKKVSRNDIMRKALELYHEKSVIRLKDIIDKI
;
A
#
# COMPACT_ATOMS: atom_id res chain seq x y z
N MET A 1 15.41 -3.67 -39.55
CA MET A 1 16.01 -4.09 -38.27
C MET A 1 15.50 -3.16 -37.19
N GLY A 2 14.50 -3.58 -36.40
CA GLY A 2 13.95 -2.77 -35.31
C GLY A 2 14.92 -2.74 -34.13
N LYS A 3 15.41 -1.55 -33.75
CA LYS A 3 16.22 -1.38 -32.54
C LYS A 3 15.34 -1.71 -31.34
N LYS A 4 15.73 -2.70 -30.54
CA LYS A 4 15.14 -2.93 -29.20
C LYS A 4 15.54 -1.74 -28.33
N LEU A 5 14.61 -0.83 -28.11
CA LEU A 5 14.80 0.29 -27.18
C LEU A 5 14.71 -0.25 -25.75
N ASN A 6 15.77 -0.01 -24.98
CA ASN A 6 15.84 -0.36 -23.57
C ASN A 6 15.14 0.73 -22.76
N VAL A 7 14.32 0.35 -21.78
CA VAL A 7 13.56 1.29 -20.92
C VAL A 7 14.49 2.29 -20.22
N LYS A 8 15.73 1.86 -19.94
CA LYS A 8 16.77 2.71 -19.36
C LYS A 8 17.19 3.84 -20.30
N ASP A 9 17.38 3.53 -21.58
CA ASP A 9 17.76 4.50 -22.62
C ASP A 9 16.63 5.51 -22.87
N LEU A 10 15.37 5.07 -22.75
CA LEU A 10 14.18 5.93 -22.91
C LEU A 10 14.04 6.94 -21.74
N LEU A 11 14.35 6.51 -20.52
CA LEU A 11 14.35 7.37 -19.34
C LEU A 11 15.52 8.38 -19.41
N GLU A 12 16.70 7.95 -19.85
CA GLU A 12 17.85 8.83 -20.05
C GLU A 12 17.61 9.86 -21.15
N SER A 13 16.99 9.49 -22.27
CA SER A 13 16.62 10.44 -23.33
C SER A 13 15.56 11.45 -22.86
N ALA A 14 14.57 11.01 -22.07
CA ALA A 14 13.52 11.89 -21.56
C ALA A 14 14.05 12.94 -20.56
N ILE A 15 15.07 12.60 -19.78
CA ILE A 15 15.74 13.53 -18.86
C ILE A 15 16.58 14.55 -19.63
N LEU A 16 17.23 14.14 -20.73
CA LEU A 16 18.07 15.00 -21.55
C LEU A 16 17.29 15.96 -22.45
N ASP A 17 16.15 15.52 -23.00
CA ASP A 17 15.41 16.31 -24.00
C ASP A 17 14.30 17.19 -23.41
N ASN A 18 14.11 17.19 -22.09
CA ASN A 18 13.08 18.01 -21.41
C ASN A 18 11.69 17.88 -22.08
N MET A 19 11.42 16.70 -22.67
CA MET A 19 10.20 16.44 -23.41
C MET A 19 9.09 16.08 -22.44
N ASP A 20 7.92 16.67 -22.67
CA ASP A 20 6.71 16.47 -21.87
C ASP A 20 6.19 15.02 -22.03
N THR A 21 6.71 14.14 -21.18
CA THR A 21 6.42 12.69 -21.12
C THR A 21 4.93 12.36 -20.94
N GLN A 22 4.09 13.34 -20.61
CA GLN A 22 2.64 13.12 -20.49
C GLN A 22 1.97 12.84 -21.84
N LYS A 23 2.44 13.43 -22.94
CA LYS A 23 1.85 13.19 -24.28
C LYS A 23 2.12 11.77 -24.77
N GLU A 24 3.31 11.25 -24.52
CA GLU A 24 3.75 9.93 -24.99
C GLU A 24 3.07 8.80 -24.19
N VAL A 25 2.90 8.99 -22.87
CA VAL A 25 2.13 8.06 -22.02
C VAL A 25 0.64 8.03 -22.39
N LYS A 26 0.08 9.14 -22.90
CA LYS A 26 -1.31 9.19 -23.37
C LYS A 26 -1.50 8.37 -24.65
N GLY A 27 -0.58 8.50 -25.62
CA GLY A 27 -0.59 7.68 -26.84
C GLY A 27 -0.50 6.17 -26.56
N LEU A 28 0.33 5.78 -25.59
CA LEU A 28 0.46 4.37 -25.17
C LEU A 28 -0.76 3.82 -24.41
N ARG A 29 -1.61 4.70 -23.85
CA ARG A 29 -2.89 4.30 -23.25
C ARG A 29 -3.97 4.12 -24.31
N ASP A 30 -3.98 4.98 -25.32
CA ASP A 30 -4.96 4.93 -26.42
C ASP A 30 -4.74 3.71 -27.33
N GLU A 31 -3.52 3.15 -27.38
CA GLU A 31 -3.22 1.90 -28.11
C GLU A 31 -3.71 0.62 -27.39
N ARG A 32 -4.10 0.68 -26.11
CA ARG A 32 -4.43 -0.53 -25.32
C ARG A 32 -5.91 -0.92 -25.29
N ASP A 33 -6.82 -0.09 -25.82
CA ASP A 33 -8.25 -0.41 -25.80
C ASP A 33 -8.98 0.00 -27.09
N PRO A 34 -9.28 -0.97 -27.96
CA PRO A 34 -10.46 -0.90 -28.80
C PRO A 34 -11.30 -2.16 -28.54
N ASN A 35 -12.06 -2.18 -27.45
CA ASN A 35 -13.41 -2.79 -27.38
C ASN A 35 -13.94 -2.78 -25.95
N ILE A 36 -14.67 -1.71 -25.63
CA ILE A 36 -15.73 -1.73 -24.63
C ILE A 36 -16.92 -2.40 -25.29
N GLU A 37 -17.36 -3.55 -24.77
CA GLU A 37 -18.78 -3.88 -24.81
C GLU A 37 -19.34 -4.07 -23.39
N GLU A 38 -20.37 -3.28 -23.17
CA GLU A 38 -21.27 -3.14 -22.04
C GLU A 38 -21.69 -4.48 -21.42
N ASN A 39 -21.81 -4.54 -20.08
CA ASN A 39 -22.91 -5.28 -19.49
C ASN A 39 -23.36 -4.69 -18.13
N LYS A 40 -24.68 -4.57 -18.03
CA LYS A 40 -25.46 -3.76 -17.11
C LYS A 40 -25.59 -4.38 -15.71
N LEU A 41 -25.75 -3.47 -14.74
CA LEU A 41 -26.32 -3.66 -13.40
C LEU A 41 -27.48 -4.68 -13.32
N LYS A 42 -27.44 -5.55 -12.31
CA LYS A 42 -28.61 -6.02 -11.55
C LYS A 42 -28.21 -6.42 -10.12
N ASP A 43 -28.79 -5.73 -9.14
CA ASP A 43 -28.93 -6.17 -7.75
C ASP A 43 -29.81 -7.43 -7.66
N ASN A 44 -29.48 -8.34 -6.73
CA ASN A 44 -30.36 -8.78 -5.65
C ASN A 44 -29.69 -9.87 -4.78
N ASP A 45 -29.68 -9.57 -3.48
CA ASP A 45 -29.92 -10.43 -2.32
C ASP A 45 -29.14 -11.74 -2.05
N SER A 46 -28.45 -11.66 -0.90
CA SER A 46 -28.59 -12.56 0.25
C SER A 46 -27.85 -13.91 0.29
N GLU A 47 -27.07 -14.00 1.37
CA GLU A 47 -26.73 -15.18 2.19
C GLU A 47 -25.49 -16.02 1.89
N ASN A 48 -24.75 -16.22 2.99
CA ASN A 48 -23.68 -17.18 3.28
C ASN A 48 -22.32 -16.98 2.60
N ILE A 49 -21.54 -16.04 3.12
CA ILE A 49 -20.08 -16.08 2.97
C ILE A 49 -19.49 -16.77 4.19
N GLY A 50 -19.40 -18.09 4.12
CA GLY A 50 -18.37 -18.82 4.84
C GLY A 50 -17.02 -18.20 4.46
N LEU A 51 -16.24 -17.82 5.48
CA LEU A 51 -15.00 -17.09 5.35
C LEU A 51 -13.90 -17.97 4.71
N GLN A 52 -14.04 -18.32 3.43
CA GLN A 52 -12.91 -18.66 2.59
C GLN A 52 -12.35 -17.34 2.08
N ARG A 53 -11.44 -16.74 2.86
CA ARG A 53 -10.52 -15.73 2.33
C ARG A 53 -9.67 -16.42 1.28
N SER A 54 -10.06 -16.26 0.01
CA SER A 54 -9.19 -16.50 -1.12
C SER A 54 -7.92 -15.67 -0.90
N THR A 55 -6.79 -16.34 -0.68
CA THR A 55 -5.46 -15.74 -0.75
C THR A 55 -5.23 -15.33 -2.21
N VAL A 56 -5.78 -14.18 -2.60
CA VAL A 56 -5.56 -13.60 -3.92
C VAL A 56 -4.21 -12.88 -3.86
N ASP A 57 -3.27 -13.46 -4.60
CA ASP A 57 -1.91 -12.98 -4.90
C ASP A 57 -1.01 -12.67 -3.71
N SER A 58 -0.60 -13.73 -3.00
CA SER A 58 0.69 -13.71 -2.30
C SER A 58 1.80 -13.73 -3.34
N PHE A 59 2.56 -12.63 -3.42
CA PHE A 59 3.73 -12.46 -4.26
C PHE A 59 4.69 -13.65 -4.17
N PRO A 60 5.58 -13.85 -5.17
CA PRO A 60 6.60 -14.89 -5.11
C PRO A 60 7.55 -14.63 -3.93
N THR A 61 7.20 -15.18 -2.79
CA THR A 61 7.99 -15.18 -1.57
C THR A 61 9.02 -16.31 -1.61
N SER A 62 9.31 -16.88 -2.79
CA SER A 62 10.17 -18.03 -3.02
C SER A 62 11.56 -17.92 -2.40
N ASN A 63 12.07 -16.70 -2.21
CA ASN A 63 13.36 -16.41 -1.61
C ASN A 63 13.31 -16.23 -0.08
N LEU A 64 12.11 -16.20 0.51
CA LEU A 64 11.90 -16.02 1.94
C LEU A 64 11.77 -17.38 2.65
N ASN A 65 12.37 -17.45 3.83
CA ASN A 65 12.12 -18.54 4.76
C ASN A 65 10.70 -18.44 5.36
N GLU A 66 10.26 -19.48 6.07
CA GLU A 66 8.91 -19.53 6.61
C GLU A 66 8.61 -18.39 7.61
N SER A 67 9.58 -18.04 8.45
CA SER A 67 9.45 -16.95 9.43
C SER A 67 9.27 -15.59 8.76
N GLU A 68 10.07 -15.29 7.74
CA GLU A 68 9.98 -14.05 6.97
C GLU A 68 8.63 -13.93 6.24
N ARG A 69 8.08 -15.05 5.75
CA ARG A 69 6.75 -15.06 5.15
C ARG A 69 5.66 -14.76 6.17
N MET A 70 5.77 -15.32 7.37
CA MET A 70 4.84 -15.00 8.46
C MET A 70 4.92 -13.52 8.83
N GLU A 71 6.12 -12.95 8.97
CA GLU A 71 6.28 -11.52 9.29
C GLU A 71 5.65 -10.61 8.23
N VAL A 72 5.83 -10.93 6.95
CA VAL A 72 5.19 -10.17 5.86
C VAL A 72 3.67 -10.30 5.95
N ALA A 73 3.14 -11.51 6.13
CA ALA A 73 1.71 -11.75 6.23
C ALA A 73 1.09 -11.05 7.45
N ASP A 74 1.78 -11.08 8.60
CA ASP A 74 1.35 -10.38 9.81
C ASP A 74 1.33 -8.87 9.60
N PHE A 75 2.32 -8.33 8.88
CA PHE A 75 2.35 -6.91 8.53
C PHE A 75 1.21 -6.54 7.57
N GLU A 76 0.93 -7.36 6.55
CA GLU A 76 -0.23 -7.14 5.67
C GLU A 76 -1.54 -7.14 6.46
N MET A 77 -1.73 -8.13 7.33
CA MET A 77 -2.91 -8.22 8.20
C MET A 77 -3.02 -7.01 9.13
N PHE A 78 -1.90 -6.55 9.69
CA PHE A 78 -1.84 -5.36 10.53
C PHE A 78 -2.29 -4.09 9.78
N LEU A 79 -1.90 -3.94 8.52
CA LEU A 79 -2.29 -2.79 7.69
C LEU A 79 -3.77 -2.81 7.30
N GLU A 80 -4.36 -3.99 7.16
CA GLU A 80 -5.77 -4.17 6.80
C GLU A 80 -6.74 -4.00 7.99
N GLN A 81 -6.24 -3.98 9.24
CA GLN A 81 -7.07 -3.85 10.44
C GLN A 81 -7.50 -2.41 10.70
N ASP A 82 -8.77 -2.07 10.45
CA ASP A 82 -9.35 -0.79 10.85
C ASP A 82 -9.88 -0.83 12.30
N ARG A 83 -9.10 -0.28 13.24
CA ARG A 83 -9.43 -0.25 14.69
C ARG A 83 -10.37 0.89 15.07
N TYR A 84 -10.39 1.95 14.28
CA TYR A 84 -11.16 3.17 14.53
C TYR A 84 -11.88 3.61 13.26
N THR A 85 -13.17 3.91 13.37
CA THR A 85 -14.05 4.33 12.26
C THR A 85 -14.52 5.78 12.41
N ASP A 86 -14.02 6.48 13.41
CA ASP A 86 -14.36 7.86 13.71
C ASP A 86 -13.65 8.85 12.77
N LYS A 87 -13.92 10.14 12.99
CA LYS A 87 -13.39 11.20 12.13
C LYS A 87 -11.87 11.29 12.29
N LYS A 88 -11.17 11.36 11.15
CA LYS A 88 -9.72 11.55 11.12
C LYS A 88 -9.34 12.97 11.53
N GLU A 89 -8.50 13.08 12.54
CA GLU A 89 -7.85 14.33 12.95
C GLU A 89 -6.43 14.43 12.39
N GLN A 90 -5.99 15.66 12.09
CA GLN A 90 -4.65 15.93 11.56
C GLN A 90 -3.78 16.59 12.62
N PHE A 91 -2.56 16.11 12.78
CA PHE A 91 -1.56 16.72 13.64
C PHE A 91 -0.18 16.61 13.01
N ILE A 92 0.72 17.51 13.42
CA ILE A 92 2.12 17.52 12.99
C ILE A 92 2.96 17.04 14.17
N PHE A 93 3.85 16.09 13.92
CA PHE A 93 4.82 15.63 14.91
C PHE A 93 6.22 15.55 14.28
N ARG A 94 7.24 15.55 15.15
CA ARG A 94 8.64 15.44 14.74
C ARG A 94 9.15 14.05 15.08
N LEU A 95 9.94 13.49 14.17
CA LEU A 95 10.67 12.24 14.36
C LEU A 95 12.16 12.46 14.15
N SER A 96 12.98 11.55 14.66
CA SER A 96 14.36 11.47 14.21
C SER A 96 14.41 11.20 12.71
N LYS A 97 15.43 11.73 12.04
CA LYS A 97 15.62 11.56 10.60
C LYS A 97 15.65 10.09 10.19
N THR A 98 16.40 9.27 10.91
CA THR A 98 16.51 7.82 10.67
C THR A 98 15.15 7.14 10.76
N CYS A 99 14.38 7.41 11.82
CA CYS A 99 13.05 6.83 11.98
C CYS A 99 12.14 7.22 10.80
N PHE A 100 12.11 8.50 10.43
CA PHE A 100 11.33 8.96 9.29
C PHE A 100 11.71 8.23 7.98
N GLU A 101 13.01 8.12 7.69
CA GLU A 101 13.50 7.46 6.48
C GLU A 101 13.18 5.97 6.43
N ASP A 102 13.24 5.27 7.56
CA ASP A 102 12.94 3.83 7.63
C ASP A 102 11.49 3.54 7.28
N TYR A 103 10.54 4.33 7.79
CA TYR A 103 9.12 4.20 7.43
C TYR A 103 8.84 4.59 5.97
N GLU A 104 9.52 5.61 5.43
CA GLU A 104 9.38 5.99 4.02
C GLU A 104 9.89 4.87 3.09
N LYS A 105 11.04 4.27 3.42
CA LYS A 105 11.59 3.12 2.69
C LYS A 105 10.68 1.90 2.78
N LEU A 106 10.15 1.59 3.97
CA LEU A 106 9.23 0.48 4.17
C LEU A 106 7.96 0.64 3.32
N ALA A 107 7.32 1.81 3.37
CA ALA A 107 6.14 2.09 2.56
C ALA A 107 6.44 1.99 1.05
N SER A 108 7.58 2.53 0.61
CA SER A 108 8.01 2.46 -0.79
C SER A 108 8.27 1.01 -1.24
N ALA A 109 8.97 0.22 -0.43
CA ALA A 109 9.26 -1.17 -0.70
C ALA A 109 7.99 -2.02 -0.72
N TYR A 110 7.09 -1.82 0.25
CA TYR A 110 5.78 -2.48 0.31
C TYR A 110 4.97 -2.18 -0.96
N ASN A 111 4.87 -0.91 -1.36
CA ASN A 111 4.10 -0.54 -2.54
C ASN A 111 4.67 -1.14 -3.83
N TYR A 112 6.00 -1.09 -3.99
CA TYR A 112 6.67 -1.59 -5.18
C TYR A 112 6.63 -3.13 -5.26
N LYS A 113 6.87 -3.80 -4.14
CA LYS A 113 7.00 -5.27 -4.10
C LYS A 113 5.66 -5.96 -3.99
N LEU A 114 4.67 -5.36 -3.32
CA LEU A 114 3.39 -5.98 -3.02
C LEU A 114 2.21 -5.32 -3.78
N ASN A 115 2.49 -4.38 -4.70
CA ASN A 115 1.50 -3.70 -5.55
C ASN A 115 0.28 -3.13 -4.79
N LYS A 116 0.44 -2.84 -3.50
CA LYS A 116 -0.57 -2.23 -2.63
C LYS A 116 -0.23 -0.74 -2.47
N LYS A 117 -1.21 0.09 -2.11
CA LYS A 117 -0.99 1.53 -1.87
C LYS A 117 -1.02 1.82 -0.38
N VAL A 118 0.16 2.04 0.20
CA VAL A 118 0.35 2.36 1.60
C VAL A 118 1.28 3.56 1.72
N SER A 119 0.90 4.54 2.53
CA SER A 119 1.78 5.65 2.89
C SER A 119 2.46 5.41 4.23
N ARG A 120 3.58 6.08 4.50
CA ARG A 120 4.19 6.08 5.85
C ARG A 120 3.18 6.45 6.94
N ASN A 121 2.24 7.35 6.63
CA ASN A 121 1.25 7.83 7.58
C ASN A 121 0.25 6.73 7.93
N ASP A 122 -0.04 5.82 7.00
CA ASP A 122 -0.90 4.67 7.28
C ASP A 122 -0.22 3.71 8.25
N ILE A 123 1.06 3.40 8.01
CA ILE A 123 1.87 2.55 8.91
C ILE A 123 1.94 3.18 10.31
N MET A 124 2.28 4.47 10.39
CA MET A 124 2.38 5.20 11.66
C MET A 124 1.05 5.24 12.41
N ARG A 125 -0.06 5.47 11.69
CA ARG A 125 -1.39 5.48 12.28
C ARG A 125 -1.72 4.13 12.91
N LYS A 126 -1.54 3.03 12.17
CA LYS A 126 -1.78 1.67 12.70
C LYS A 126 -0.91 1.37 13.92
N ALA A 127 0.34 1.84 13.94
CA ALA A 127 1.24 1.64 15.08
C ALA A 127 0.77 2.41 16.33
N LEU A 128 0.32 3.65 16.15
CA LEU A 128 -0.24 4.46 17.23
C LEU A 128 -1.56 3.89 17.75
N GLU A 129 -2.44 3.43 16.87
CA GLU A 129 -3.69 2.75 17.22
C GLU A 129 -3.43 1.49 18.06
N LEU A 130 -2.45 0.67 17.66
CA LEU A 130 -2.07 -0.53 18.39
C LEU A 130 -1.52 -0.19 19.79
N TYR A 131 -0.67 0.83 19.90
CA TYR A 131 -0.15 1.27 21.19
C TYR A 131 -1.27 1.84 22.09
N HIS A 132 -2.20 2.59 21.50
CA HIS A 132 -3.33 3.15 22.22
C HIS A 132 -4.19 2.06 22.86
N GLU A 133 -4.59 1.06 22.08
CA GLU A 133 -5.40 -0.07 22.56
C GLU A 133 -4.70 -0.88 23.65
N LYS A 134 -3.40 -1.17 23.48
CA LYS A 134 -2.66 -2.02 24.42
C LYS A 134 -2.24 -1.30 25.70
N SER A 135 -1.93 -0.01 25.61
CA SER A 135 -1.17 0.68 26.66
C SER A 135 -1.86 1.95 27.16
N VAL A 136 -2.34 2.82 26.27
CA VAL A 136 -2.83 4.15 26.68
C VAL A 136 -4.04 4.03 27.58
N ILE A 137 -5.02 3.20 27.23
CA ILE A 137 -6.24 3.00 28.02
C ILE A 137 -5.88 2.53 29.44
N ARG A 138 -5.06 1.46 29.53
CA ARG A 138 -4.64 0.90 30.81
C ARG A 138 -3.81 1.87 31.64
N LEU A 139 -2.89 2.60 31.02
CA LEU A 139 -2.05 3.56 31.72
C LEU A 139 -2.87 4.73 32.24
N LYS A 140 -3.84 5.21 31.47
CA LYS A 140 -4.77 6.24 31.91
C LYS A 140 -5.52 5.79 33.17
N ASP A 141 -6.08 4.58 33.17
CA ASP A 141 -6.78 4.03 34.35
C ASP A 141 -5.89 3.89 35.58
N ILE A 142 -4.59 3.65 35.41
CA ILE A 142 -3.62 3.57 36.51
C ILE A 142 -3.28 4.97 37.01
N ILE A 143 -3.02 5.91 36.11
CA ILE A 143 -2.65 7.30 36.45
C ILE A 143 -3.81 8.03 37.11
N ASP A 144 -5.05 7.80 36.67
CA ASP A 144 -6.25 8.42 37.26
C ASP A 144 -6.50 7.99 38.71
N LYS A 145 -5.80 6.95 39.20
CA LYS A 145 -5.83 6.51 40.61
C LYS A 145 -4.78 7.17 41.49
N ILE A 146 -3.81 7.87 40.90
CA ILE A 146 -2.75 8.60 41.62
C ILE A 146 -3.28 9.97 42.01
#